data_AF-A0A229RIK2-F1
#
_entry.id   AF-A0A229RIK2-F1
#
_cell.length_a   1.000
_cell.length_b   1.000
_cell.length_c   1.000
_cell.angle_alpha   90.00
_cell.angle_beta   90.00
_cell.angle_gamma   90.00
#
_symmetry.space_group_name_H-M   'P 1'
#
loop_
_entity.id
_entity.type
_entity.pdbx_description
1 polymer ?
#
loop_
_entity_poly.entity_id
_entity_poly.type
_entity_poly.pdbx_seq_one_letter_code
_entity_poly.pdbx_strand_id
1 'polypeptide(L)'
;ALAGLLGGGFGAGLAVALRQLVGAADLRLPDTYVLVTVLWGAGLALALVLGVLGFAVAVPLRRLRRGVPEVVALMEISEAQEEEAARVWARASWERKHLHHLALTVALAMAAGGGALLVLRFGFGPLASWFTPISAIGVFALGALAAGLLRVVFAAATKPTRSRHLGALADLVCFWPRAAHPTVPPSYALKVVPELADRVKEHLADPGTRVVLSGYNLGSLLTVLAAARVIADLPPEDRERVGLLTAGSPLQWGYQRAFPAMLPQAQLAGLYEDLDGRWRALCRGTDVFGGGVTTWRHRVVSGKLLGDGYLPGGGTGPLAAEPDEQGVLVLGGDHWLPDPLRGPTGRHRWAPGVLRHTDYVADAEWDNAVAMAAGLGRPRPSNPWGEQGSLFGDFPQMR
;
A
#
# COMPACT_ATOMS: atom_id res chain seq x y z
N ALA A 1 3.68 16.03 -17.32
CA ALA A 1 4.78 15.44 -18.13
C ALA A 1 4.51 13.97 -18.48
N LEU A 2 4.48 13.04 -17.51
CA LEU A 2 4.33 11.59 -17.78
C LEU A 2 3.07 11.23 -18.60
N ALA A 3 1.91 11.80 -18.28
CA ALA A 3 0.67 11.56 -19.03
C ALA A 3 0.79 12.01 -20.50
N GLY A 4 1.45 13.13 -20.77
CA GLY A 4 1.73 13.61 -22.13
C GLY A 4 2.71 12.71 -22.88
N LEU A 5 3.74 12.20 -22.19
CA LEU A 5 4.69 11.23 -22.77
C LEU A 5 4.04 9.89 -23.10
N LEU A 6 3.12 9.41 -22.26
CA LEU A 6 2.35 8.19 -22.50
C LEU A 6 1.35 8.38 -23.64
N GLY A 7 0.54 9.43 -23.62
CA GLY A 7 -0.44 9.72 -24.68
C GLY A 7 0.23 9.94 -26.03
N GLY A 8 1.26 10.79 -26.07
CA GLY A 8 2.08 11.01 -27.27
C GLY A 8 2.80 9.74 -27.71
N GLY A 9 3.31 8.94 -26.78
CA GLY A 9 3.93 7.65 -27.02
C GLY A 9 3.02 6.68 -27.73
N PHE A 10 1.85 6.37 -27.13
CA PHE A 10 0.88 5.47 -27.75
C PHE A 10 0.36 5.99 -29.09
N GLY A 11 0.11 7.30 -29.21
CA GLY A 11 -0.31 7.92 -30.47
C GLY A 11 0.73 7.76 -31.58
N ALA A 12 1.99 8.07 -31.30
CA ALA A 12 3.08 7.93 -32.25
C ALA A 12 3.35 6.46 -32.61
N GLY A 13 3.41 5.58 -31.60
CA GLY A 13 3.63 4.14 -31.80
C GLY A 13 2.54 3.50 -32.65
N LEU A 14 1.27 3.78 -32.36
CA LEU A 14 0.13 3.26 -33.12
C LEU A 14 0.13 3.77 -34.56
N ALA A 15 0.37 5.06 -34.78
CA ALA A 15 0.40 5.64 -36.12
C ALA A 15 1.52 5.05 -36.98
N VAL A 16 2.71 4.87 -36.41
CA VAL A 16 3.85 4.24 -37.10
C VAL A 16 3.55 2.77 -37.41
N ALA A 17 3.01 2.02 -36.45
CA ALA A 17 2.67 0.61 -36.63
C ALA A 17 1.59 0.40 -37.70
N LEU A 18 0.50 1.16 -37.66
CA LEU A 18 -0.58 1.08 -38.65
C LEU A 18 -0.10 1.45 -40.05
N ARG A 19 0.74 2.50 -40.18
CA ARG A 19 1.33 2.87 -41.47
C ARG A 19 2.11 1.71 -42.09
N GLN A 20 2.90 0.99 -41.29
CA GLN A 20 3.64 -0.18 -41.75
C GLN A 20 2.73 -1.36 -42.08
N LEU A 21 1.74 -1.66 -41.24
CA LEU A 21 0.81 -2.78 -41.43
C LEU A 21 -0.04 -2.64 -42.69
N VAL A 22 -0.48 -1.42 -43.01
CA VAL A 22 -1.32 -1.13 -44.19
C VAL A 22 -0.47 -0.88 -45.44
N GLY A 23 0.87 -0.85 -45.33
CA GLY A 23 1.77 -0.58 -46.46
C GLY A 23 1.68 0.86 -46.99
N ALA A 24 1.14 1.80 -46.20
CA ALA A 24 0.91 3.18 -46.61
C ALA A 24 2.17 4.05 -46.47
N ALA A 25 3.26 3.69 -47.15
CA ALA A 25 4.55 4.37 -47.05
C ALA A 25 4.50 5.86 -47.41
N ASP A 26 3.58 6.24 -48.30
CA ASP A 26 3.39 7.63 -48.77
C ASP A 26 2.70 8.53 -47.72
N LEU A 27 2.11 7.94 -46.68
CA LEU A 27 1.47 8.69 -45.61
C LEU A 27 2.54 9.39 -44.75
N ARG A 28 2.58 10.73 -44.87
CA ARG A 28 3.45 11.58 -44.06
C ARG A 28 2.90 11.68 -42.63
N LEU A 29 3.68 11.17 -41.68
CA LEU A 29 3.43 11.33 -40.26
C LEU A 29 4.14 12.60 -39.75
N PRO A 30 3.67 13.20 -38.64
CA PRO A 30 4.39 14.31 -38.02
C PRO A 30 5.83 13.91 -37.65
N ASP A 31 6.81 14.74 -38.03
CA ASP A 31 8.23 14.50 -37.72
C ASP A 31 8.49 14.33 -36.21
N THR A 32 7.66 14.97 -35.38
CA THR A 32 7.72 14.87 -33.92
C THR A 32 7.45 13.46 -33.40
N TYR A 33 6.78 12.60 -34.17
CA TYR A 33 6.56 11.20 -33.77
C TYR A 33 7.87 10.43 -33.68
N VAL A 34 8.85 10.75 -34.53
CA VAL A 34 10.19 10.14 -34.46
C VAL A 34 10.88 10.52 -33.15
N LEU A 35 10.73 11.76 -32.67
CA LEU A 35 11.29 12.18 -31.39
C LEU A 35 10.71 11.36 -30.24
N VAL A 36 9.39 11.15 -30.27
CA VAL A 36 8.70 10.40 -29.23
C VAL A 36 9.09 8.92 -29.26
N THR A 37 9.12 8.28 -30.43
CA THR A 37 9.51 6.86 -30.52
C THR A 37 10.98 6.65 -30.17
N VAL A 38 11.89 7.55 -30.57
CA VAL A 38 13.30 7.51 -30.15
C VAL A 38 13.43 7.64 -28.64
N LEU A 39 12.68 8.55 -28.02
CA LEU A 39 12.69 8.74 -26.57
C LEU A 39 12.27 7.45 -25.83
N TRP A 40 11.21 6.79 -26.29
CA TRP A 40 10.74 5.53 -25.70
C TRP A 40 11.73 4.38 -25.94
N GLY A 41 12.39 4.33 -27.10
CA GLY A 41 13.43 3.33 -27.38
C GLY A 41 14.67 3.50 -26.51
N ALA A 42 15.18 4.72 -26.40
CA ALA A 42 16.27 5.07 -25.50
C ALA A 42 15.90 4.83 -24.02
N GLY A 43 14.65 5.16 -23.65
CA GLY A 43 14.11 4.89 -22.31
C GLY A 43 14.09 3.40 -21.96
N LEU A 44 13.68 2.53 -22.89
CA LEU A 44 13.74 1.08 -22.69
C LEU A 44 15.18 0.59 -22.52
N ALA A 45 16.10 1.05 -23.36
CA ALA A 45 17.51 0.68 -23.24
C ALA A 45 18.09 1.11 -21.88
N LEU A 46 17.79 2.34 -21.44
CA LEU A 46 18.18 2.84 -20.13
C LEU A 46 17.58 1.99 -19.00
N ALA A 47 16.28 1.64 -19.08
CA ALA A 47 15.63 0.81 -18.08
C ALA A 47 16.26 -0.59 -17.98
N LEU A 48 16.66 -1.19 -19.11
CA LEU A 48 17.37 -2.47 -19.13
C LEU A 48 18.76 -2.35 -18.48
N VAL A 49 19.52 -1.31 -18.80
CA VAL A 49 20.84 -1.07 -18.20
C VAL A 49 20.72 -0.86 -16.69
N LEU A 50 19.79 -0.01 -16.24
CA LEU A 50 19.53 0.22 -14.83
C LEU A 50 19.04 -1.06 -14.13
N GLY A 51 18.24 -1.88 -14.80
CA GLY A 51 17.80 -3.19 -14.31
C GLY A 51 18.96 -4.17 -14.12
N VAL A 52 19.86 -4.25 -15.10
CA VAL A 52 21.06 -5.12 -15.05
C VAL A 52 22.04 -4.63 -13.98
N LEU A 53 22.37 -3.33 -13.95
CA LEU A 53 23.23 -2.75 -12.92
C LEU A 53 22.61 -2.91 -11.54
N GLY A 54 21.31 -2.64 -11.42
CA GLY A 54 20.55 -2.84 -10.20
C GLY A 54 20.59 -4.29 -9.73
N PHE A 55 20.41 -5.26 -10.62
CA PHE A 55 20.53 -6.67 -10.29
C PHE A 55 21.97 -7.04 -9.87
N ALA A 56 22.97 -6.60 -10.64
CA ALA A 56 24.38 -6.87 -10.41
C ALA A 56 24.90 -6.28 -9.09
N VAL A 57 24.33 -5.16 -8.63
CA VAL A 57 24.66 -4.53 -7.33
C VAL A 57 23.78 -5.06 -6.20
N ALA A 58 22.47 -5.19 -6.41
CA ALA A 58 21.52 -5.57 -5.37
C ALA A 58 21.68 -7.03 -4.93
N VAL A 59 22.00 -7.94 -5.84
CA VAL A 59 22.22 -9.35 -5.50
C VAL A 59 23.42 -9.54 -4.55
N PRO A 60 24.63 -9.01 -4.82
CA PRO A 60 25.75 -9.13 -3.90
C PRO A 60 25.53 -8.31 -2.61
N LEU A 61 24.95 -7.11 -2.66
CA LEU A 61 24.62 -6.37 -1.43
C LEU A 61 23.64 -7.14 -0.54
N ARG A 62 22.66 -7.83 -1.14
CA ARG A 62 21.73 -8.71 -0.40
C ARG A 62 22.43 -9.92 0.19
N ARG A 63 23.41 -10.49 -0.50
CA ARG A 63 24.22 -11.60 0.03
C ARG A 63 25.10 -11.14 1.20
N LEU A 64 25.59 -9.91 1.17
CA LEU A 64 26.43 -9.31 2.22
C LEU A 64 25.62 -8.86 3.45
N ARG A 65 24.38 -8.38 3.26
CA ARG A 65 23.47 -7.96 4.34
C ARG A 65 22.53 -9.08 4.78
N ARG A 66 23.06 -10.28 4.97
CA ARG A 66 22.32 -11.38 5.60
C ARG A 66 22.14 -11.06 7.08
N GLY A 67 20.90 -11.14 7.55
CA GLY A 67 20.55 -10.92 8.94
C GLY A 67 19.03 -10.85 9.08
N VAL A 68 18.53 -11.38 10.19
CA VAL A 68 17.13 -11.19 10.56
C VAL A 68 17.00 -9.76 11.12
N PRO A 69 16.07 -8.94 10.62
CA PRO A 69 15.78 -7.65 11.24
C PRO A 69 15.46 -7.85 12.72
N GLU A 70 16.04 -7.05 13.62
CA GLU A 70 15.80 -7.19 15.07
C GLU A 70 14.30 -7.17 15.44
N VAL A 71 13.48 -6.45 14.67
CA VAL A 71 12.01 -6.43 14.82
C VAL A 71 11.38 -7.81 14.59
N VAL A 72 11.88 -8.56 13.61
CA VAL A 72 11.40 -9.92 13.29
C VAL A 72 11.82 -10.90 14.39
N ALA A 73 13.03 -10.74 14.93
CA ALA A 73 13.50 -11.55 16.05
C ALA A 73 12.63 -11.35 17.31
N LEU A 74 12.15 -10.12 17.57
CA LEU A 74 11.21 -9.84 18.66
C LEU A 74 9.84 -10.51 18.51
N MET A 75 9.43 -10.86 17.28
CA MET A 75 8.13 -11.48 17.03
C MET A 75 8.13 -12.99 17.31
N GLU A 76 9.25 -13.56 17.78
CA GLU A 76 9.51 -14.98 18.10
C GLU A 76 8.82 -15.96 17.12
N ILE A 77 9.04 -15.72 15.83
CA ILE A 77 8.64 -16.62 14.75
C ILE A 77 9.51 -17.89 14.84
N SER A 78 9.01 -19.03 14.36
CA SER A 78 9.81 -20.26 14.34
C SER A 78 11.12 -20.07 13.57
N GLU A 79 12.24 -20.61 14.09
CA GLU A 79 13.58 -20.47 13.47
C GLU A 79 13.59 -20.90 11.99
N ALA A 80 12.82 -21.94 11.65
CA ALA A 80 12.69 -22.44 10.29
C ALA A 80 12.06 -21.45 9.30
N GLN A 81 11.23 -20.52 9.79
CA GLN A 81 10.49 -19.55 8.98
C GLN A 81 11.05 -18.12 9.08
N GLU A 82 11.90 -17.86 10.08
CA GLU A 82 12.46 -16.54 10.37
C GLU A 82 13.27 -15.96 9.19
N GLU A 83 14.07 -16.80 8.51
CA GLU A 83 14.80 -16.38 7.31
C GLU A 83 13.87 -15.98 6.15
N GLU A 84 12.76 -16.70 5.97
CA GLU A 84 11.79 -16.35 4.93
C GLU A 84 11.08 -15.04 5.25
N ALA A 85 10.60 -14.88 6.48
CA ALA A 85 9.99 -13.66 6.99
C ALA A 85 10.94 -12.45 6.81
N ALA A 86 12.19 -12.59 7.24
CA ALA A 86 13.23 -11.57 7.11
C ALA A 86 13.46 -11.15 5.65
N ARG A 87 13.55 -12.12 4.73
CA ARG A 87 13.73 -11.83 3.30
C ARG A 87 12.55 -11.08 2.70
N VAL A 88 11.32 -11.51 3.00
CA VAL A 88 10.11 -10.85 2.48
C VAL A 88 9.96 -9.45 3.07
N TRP A 89 10.20 -9.29 4.38
CA TRP A 89 10.20 -8.00 5.06
C TRP A 89 11.23 -7.04 4.46
N ALA A 90 12.47 -7.48 4.28
CA ALA A 90 13.54 -6.66 3.72
C ALA A 90 13.19 -6.18 2.29
N ARG A 91 12.58 -7.05 1.49
CA ARG A 91 12.09 -6.70 0.16
C ARG A 91 10.97 -5.65 0.23
N ALA A 92 9.94 -5.90 1.04
CA ALA A 92 8.81 -4.99 1.18
C ALA A 92 9.24 -3.60 1.69
N SER A 93 10.14 -3.55 2.68
CA SER A 93 10.71 -2.31 3.20
C SER A 93 11.52 -1.55 2.13
N TRP A 94 12.33 -2.26 1.33
CA TRP A 94 13.07 -1.65 0.23
C TRP A 94 12.14 -1.07 -0.83
N GLU A 95 11.10 -1.82 -1.23
CA GLU A 95 10.10 -1.38 -2.21
C GLU A 95 9.37 -0.12 -1.72
N ARG A 96 8.85 -0.11 -0.48
CA ARG A 96 8.20 1.08 0.11
C ARG A 96 9.13 2.30 0.13
N LYS A 97 10.41 2.11 0.46
CA LYS A 97 11.36 3.22 0.62
C LYS A 97 11.94 3.76 -0.69
N HIS A 98 12.07 2.96 -1.75
CA HIS A 98 12.84 3.36 -2.95
C HIS A 98 12.05 3.33 -4.26
N LEU A 99 10.87 2.70 -4.34
CA LEU A 99 10.12 2.60 -5.59
C LEU A 99 9.78 3.99 -6.17
N HIS A 100 9.42 4.95 -5.32
CA HIS A 100 9.12 6.31 -5.73
C HIS A 100 10.37 7.06 -6.22
N HIS A 101 11.54 6.85 -5.61
CA HIS A 101 12.80 7.41 -6.12
C HIS A 101 13.12 6.86 -7.52
N LEU A 102 12.94 5.55 -7.73
CA LEU A 102 13.11 4.94 -9.04
C LEU A 102 12.16 5.55 -10.07
N ALA A 103 10.87 5.66 -9.74
CA ALA A 103 9.87 6.26 -10.62
C ALA A 103 10.20 7.72 -10.97
N LEU A 104 10.59 8.54 -9.97
CA LEU A 104 11.00 9.92 -10.18
C LEU A 104 12.27 10.04 -11.03
N THR A 105 13.25 9.16 -10.81
CA THR A 105 14.51 9.13 -11.58
C THR A 105 14.23 8.82 -13.05
N VAL A 106 13.40 7.81 -13.31
CA VAL A 106 12.98 7.46 -14.68
C VAL A 106 12.20 8.61 -15.32
N ALA A 107 11.25 9.21 -14.62
CA ALA A 107 10.47 10.33 -15.13
C ALA A 107 11.34 11.55 -15.47
N LEU A 108 12.32 11.87 -14.61
CA LEU A 108 13.26 12.96 -14.83
C LEU A 108 14.20 12.67 -16.01
N ALA A 109 14.72 11.45 -16.10
CA ALA A 109 15.57 11.02 -17.22
C ALA A 109 14.81 11.08 -18.56
N MET A 110 13.55 10.64 -18.59
CA MET A 110 12.70 10.76 -19.78
C MET A 110 12.39 12.22 -20.12
N ALA A 111 12.13 13.07 -19.14
CA ALA A 111 11.90 14.50 -19.39
C ALA A 111 13.15 15.19 -19.96
N ALA A 112 14.33 14.91 -19.38
CA ALA A 112 15.61 15.43 -19.86
C ALA A 112 15.94 14.93 -21.28
N GLY A 113 15.73 13.63 -21.55
CA GLY A 113 15.89 13.05 -22.88
C GLY A 113 14.95 13.68 -23.91
N GLY A 114 13.69 13.94 -23.53
CA GLY A 114 12.74 14.67 -24.37
C GLY A 114 13.20 16.09 -24.67
N GLY A 115 13.71 16.82 -23.67
CA GLY A 115 14.29 18.15 -23.85
C GLY A 115 15.49 18.15 -24.79
N ALA A 116 16.42 17.20 -24.63
CA ALA A 116 17.59 17.06 -25.49
C ALA A 116 17.20 16.79 -26.96
N LEU A 117 16.21 15.91 -27.19
CA LEU A 117 15.71 15.63 -28.55
C LEU A 117 15.05 16.85 -29.20
N LEU A 118 14.34 17.68 -28.41
CA LEU A 118 13.80 18.95 -28.90
C LEU A 118 14.92 19.93 -29.28
N VAL A 119 15.94 20.08 -28.44
CA VAL A 119 17.11 20.93 -28.75
C VAL A 119 17.83 20.44 -30.00
N LEU A 120 18.03 19.13 -30.16
CA LEU A 120 18.60 18.55 -31.38
C LEU A 120 17.75 18.88 -32.61
N ARG A 121 16.44 18.67 -32.53
CA ARG A 121 15.51 18.89 -33.66
C ARG A 121 15.42 20.35 -34.11
N PHE A 122 15.34 21.27 -33.15
CA PHE A 122 15.07 22.69 -33.41
C PHE A 122 16.35 23.55 -33.44
N GLY A 123 17.44 23.09 -32.83
CA GLY A 123 18.74 23.77 -32.84
C GLY A 123 19.70 23.27 -33.92
N PHE A 124 19.67 21.97 -34.25
CA PHE A 124 20.66 21.34 -35.14
C PHE A 124 20.05 20.70 -36.40
N GLY A 125 18.73 20.73 -36.55
CA GLY A 125 18.03 20.25 -37.74
C GLY A 125 17.46 18.83 -37.61
N PRO A 126 17.18 18.14 -38.74
CA PRO A 126 16.58 16.80 -38.71
C PRO A 126 17.45 15.79 -37.95
N LEU A 127 16.81 14.86 -37.25
CA LEU A 127 17.52 13.76 -36.60
C LEU A 127 18.21 12.88 -37.66
N ALA A 128 19.45 12.51 -37.37
CA ALA A 128 20.23 11.64 -38.24
C ALA A 128 19.62 10.23 -38.35
N SER A 129 19.86 9.57 -39.47
CA SER A 129 19.26 8.26 -39.81
C SER A 129 19.63 7.14 -38.84
N TRP A 130 20.72 7.26 -38.08
CA TRP A 130 21.12 6.27 -37.07
C TRP A 130 20.16 6.17 -35.87
N PHE A 131 19.23 7.12 -35.70
CA PHE A 131 18.14 7.03 -34.72
C PHE A 131 17.01 6.07 -35.14
N THR A 132 16.96 5.66 -36.41
CA THR A 132 15.92 4.77 -36.95
C THR A 132 15.79 3.44 -36.17
N PRO A 133 16.87 2.68 -35.88
CA PRO A 133 16.76 1.47 -35.06
C PRO A 133 16.25 1.75 -33.64
N ILE A 134 16.65 2.88 -33.03
CA ILE A 134 16.19 3.27 -31.69
C ILE A 134 14.68 3.58 -31.72
N SER A 135 14.22 4.27 -32.76
CA SER A 135 12.79 4.51 -32.99
C SER A 135 12.02 3.19 -33.12
N ALA A 136 12.54 2.21 -33.86
CA ALA A 136 11.91 0.91 -34.02
C ALA A 136 11.79 0.15 -32.69
N ILE A 137 12.83 0.18 -31.86
CA ILE A 137 12.81 -0.34 -30.48
C ILE A 137 11.73 0.37 -29.67
N GLY A 138 11.59 1.69 -29.80
CA GLY A 138 10.55 2.46 -29.12
C GLY A 138 9.14 2.09 -29.53
N VAL A 139 8.88 1.93 -30.83
CA VAL A 139 7.57 1.45 -31.34
C VAL A 139 7.25 0.06 -30.78
N PHE A 140 8.23 -0.85 -30.80
CA PHE A 140 8.08 -2.18 -30.21
C PHE A 140 7.80 -2.11 -28.70
N ALA A 141 8.54 -1.29 -27.96
CA ALA A 141 8.38 -1.09 -26.53
C ALA A 141 6.96 -0.60 -26.18
N LEU A 142 6.47 0.38 -26.93
CA LEU A 142 5.12 0.92 -26.79
C LEU A 142 4.05 -0.12 -27.11
N GLY A 143 4.22 -0.91 -28.18
CA GLY A 143 3.33 -2.01 -28.53
C GLY A 143 3.30 -3.10 -27.46
N ALA A 144 4.46 -3.52 -26.96
CA ALA A 144 4.58 -4.50 -25.88
C ALA A 144 3.95 -3.98 -24.57
N LEU A 145 4.12 -2.69 -24.25
CA LEU A 145 3.49 -2.06 -23.10
C LEU A 145 1.96 -2.03 -23.25
N ALA A 146 1.43 -1.66 -24.43
CA ALA A 146 0.00 -1.70 -24.70
C ALA A 146 -0.58 -3.12 -24.55
N ALA A 147 0.07 -4.12 -25.15
CA ALA A 147 -0.34 -5.51 -25.05
C ALA A 147 -0.28 -6.03 -23.60
N GLY A 148 0.75 -5.64 -22.84
CA GLY A 148 0.89 -5.96 -21.42
C GLY A 148 -0.24 -5.36 -20.58
N LEU A 149 -0.56 -4.08 -20.79
CA LEU A 149 -1.67 -3.40 -20.11
C LEU A 149 -3.02 -4.05 -20.46
N LEU A 150 -3.28 -4.33 -21.74
CA LEU A 150 -4.48 -5.05 -22.17
C LEU A 150 -4.58 -6.43 -21.54
N ARG A 151 -3.47 -7.17 -21.45
CA ARG A 151 -3.42 -8.47 -20.77
C ARG A 151 -3.75 -8.34 -19.29
N VAL A 152 -3.27 -7.29 -18.61
CA VAL A 152 -3.61 -7.02 -17.20
C VAL A 152 -5.11 -6.74 -17.04
N VAL A 153 -5.69 -5.89 -17.89
CA VAL A 153 -7.13 -5.59 -17.88
C VAL A 153 -7.95 -6.84 -18.17
N PHE A 154 -7.61 -7.60 -19.21
CA PHE A 154 -8.28 -8.85 -19.56
C PHE A 154 -8.19 -9.89 -18.44
N ALA A 155 -7.02 -10.04 -17.83
CA ALA A 155 -6.83 -10.96 -16.70
C ALA A 155 -7.62 -10.53 -15.46
N ALA A 156 -7.75 -9.23 -15.21
CA ALA A 156 -8.56 -8.69 -14.12
C ALA A 156 -10.06 -8.90 -14.38
N ALA A 157 -10.52 -8.73 -15.61
CA ALA A 157 -11.91 -8.94 -16.01
C ALA A 157 -12.34 -10.43 -15.97
N THR A 158 -11.42 -11.34 -16.27
CA THR A 158 -11.73 -12.79 -16.37
C THR A 158 -11.47 -13.58 -15.09
N LYS A 159 -10.71 -13.03 -14.12
CA LYS A 159 -10.36 -13.74 -12.88
C LYS A 159 -10.71 -12.91 -11.64
N PRO A 160 -11.69 -13.32 -10.82
CA PRO A 160 -12.12 -12.58 -9.63
C PRO A 160 -10.97 -12.25 -8.65
N THR A 161 -10.02 -13.18 -8.51
CA THR A 161 -8.86 -13.00 -7.61
C THR A 161 -7.81 -12.00 -8.13
N ARG A 162 -7.74 -11.77 -9.45
CA ARG A 162 -6.83 -10.77 -10.06
C ARG A 162 -7.46 -9.40 -10.27
N SER A 163 -8.78 -9.30 -10.14
CA SER A 163 -9.51 -8.01 -10.14
C SER A 163 -9.02 -7.06 -9.04
N ARG A 164 -8.49 -7.60 -7.93
CA ARG A 164 -8.01 -6.82 -6.77
C ARG A 164 -7.02 -5.70 -7.10
N HIS A 165 -6.09 -5.92 -8.04
CA HIS A 165 -5.09 -4.89 -8.41
C HIS A 165 -5.67 -3.79 -9.30
N LEU A 166 -6.60 -4.15 -10.19
CA LEU A 166 -7.30 -3.15 -11.02
C LEU A 166 -8.32 -2.37 -10.20
N GLY A 167 -8.99 -3.03 -9.24
CA GLY A 167 -9.82 -2.42 -8.22
C GLY A 167 -9.04 -1.38 -7.41
N ALA A 168 -7.83 -1.71 -6.94
CA ALA A 168 -7.00 -0.73 -6.21
C ALA A 168 -6.62 0.51 -7.04
N LEU A 169 -6.38 0.35 -8.35
CA LEU A 169 -6.13 1.49 -9.26
C LEU A 169 -7.40 2.30 -9.51
N ALA A 170 -8.54 1.63 -9.73
CA ALA A 170 -9.83 2.28 -9.89
C ALA A 170 -10.21 3.05 -8.62
N ASP A 171 -9.99 2.46 -7.44
CA ASP A 171 -10.21 3.08 -6.15
C ASP A 171 -9.32 4.31 -5.99
N LEU A 172 -8.02 4.24 -6.30
CA LEU A 172 -7.12 5.41 -6.24
C LEU A 172 -7.62 6.57 -7.11
N VAL A 173 -8.12 6.29 -8.32
CA VAL A 173 -8.61 7.32 -9.25
C VAL A 173 -9.97 7.87 -8.82
N CYS A 174 -10.89 7.00 -8.41
CA CYS A 174 -12.26 7.35 -8.06
C CYS A 174 -12.42 7.76 -6.59
N PHE A 175 -11.37 7.72 -5.78
CA PHE A 175 -11.43 8.20 -4.40
C PHE A 175 -11.39 9.72 -4.34
N TRP A 176 -10.61 10.38 -5.21
CA TRP A 176 -10.33 11.80 -5.08
C TRP A 176 -11.39 12.73 -5.69
N PRO A 177 -11.69 13.88 -5.05
CA PRO A 177 -12.63 14.85 -5.59
C PRO A 177 -12.23 15.30 -7.00
N ARG A 178 -13.25 15.46 -7.85
CA ARG A 178 -13.12 15.90 -9.26
C ARG A 178 -12.47 17.28 -9.43
N ALA A 179 -12.27 18.03 -8.35
CA ALA A 179 -11.56 19.30 -8.32
C ALA A 179 -10.14 19.20 -8.93
N ALA A 180 -9.53 18.02 -8.94
CA ALA A 180 -8.20 17.82 -9.51
C ALA A 180 -8.17 17.79 -11.06
N HIS A 181 -9.24 17.35 -11.74
CA HIS A 181 -9.35 17.36 -13.21
C HIS A 181 -10.77 17.00 -13.71
N PRO A 182 -11.32 17.68 -14.74
CA PRO A 182 -12.70 17.49 -15.21
C PRO A 182 -13.00 16.10 -15.82
N THR A 183 -11.97 15.33 -16.19
CA THR A 183 -12.13 13.98 -16.77
C THR A 183 -12.02 12.86 -15.73
N VAL A 184 -11.80 13.18 -14.45
CA VAL A 184 -11.76 12.17 -13.39
C VAL A 184 -13.19 11.72 -13.09
N PRO A 185 -13.45 10.40 -12.94
CA PRO A 185 -14.75 9.88 -12.54
C PRO A 185 -15.25 10.53 -11.23
N PRO A 186 -16.57 10.58 -10.98
CA PRO A 186 -17.10 11.06 -9.71
C PRO A 186 -16.48 10.33 -8.51
N SER A 187 -16.15 11.09 -7.46
CA SER A 187 -15.58 10.49 -6.25
C SER A 187 -16.64 9.68 -5.52
N TYR A 188 -16.41 8.38 -5.30
CA TYR A 188 -17.32 7.57 -4.50
C TYR A 188 -17.22 7.90 -3.00
N ALA A 189 -16.09 8.45 -2.55
CA ALA A 189 -15.90 8.85 -1.15
C ALA A 189 -16.89 9.95 -0.73
N LEU A 190 -17.29 10.83 -1.65
CA LEU A 190 -18.34 11.85 -1.40
C LEU A 190 -19.70 11.24 -1.06
N LYS A 191 -19.94 9.99 -1.46
CA LYS A 191 -21.16 9.24 -1.12
C LYS A 191 -20.93 8.35 0.10
N VAL A 192 -19.86 7.54 0.07
CA VAL A 192 -19.60 6.51 1.09
C VAL A 192 -19.31 7.13 2.46
N VAL A 193 -18.55 8.22 2.53
CA VAL A 193 -18.15 8.79 3.83
C VAL A 193 -19.35 9.37 4.60
N PRO A 194 -20.24 10.19 4.01
CA PRO A 194 -21.44 10.64 4.70
C PRO A 194 -22.39 9.50 5.07
N GLU A 195 -22.66 8.56 4.16
CA GLU A 195 -23.57 7.43 4.43
C GLU A 195 -23.04 6.53 5.55
N LEU A 196 -21.73 6.30 5.61
CA LEU A 196 -21.11 5.55 6.70
C LEU A 196 -21.19 6.31 8.02
N ALA A 197 -21.00 7.64 8.00
CA ALA A 197 -21.15 8.48 9.19
C ALA A 197 -22.59 8.47 9.72
N ASP A 198 -23.58 8.56 8.84
CA ASP A 198 -25.00 8.51 9.20
C ASP A 198 -25.37 7.14 9.78
N ARG A 199 -24.85 6.05 9.20
CA ARG A 199 -25.03 4.69 9.74
C ARG A 199 -24.41 4.51 11.13
N VAL A 200 -23.26 5.14 11.40
CA VAL A 200 -22.67 5.13 12.75
C VAL A 200 -23.59 5.84 13.73
N LYS A 201 -24.10 7.02 13.38
CA LYS A 201 -25.05 7.77 14.22
C LYS A 201 -26.34 7.00 14.47
N GLU A 202 -26.86 6.30 13.46
CA GLU A 202 -28.03 5.42 13.59
C GLU A 202 -27.81 4.32 14.64
N HIS A 203 -26.66 3.64 14.60
CA HIS A 203 -26.33 2.61 15.59
C HIS A 203 -26.05 3.19 16.98
N LEU A 204 -25.45 4.38 17.08
CA LEU A 204 -25.18 5.04 18.35
C LEU A 204 -26.44 5.61 19.03
N ALA A 205 -27.57 5.70 18.32
CA ALA A 205 -28.85 6.10 18.89
C ALA A 205 -29.32 5.13 19.99
N ASP A 206 -28.86 3.88 19.97
CA ASP A 206 -28.95 2.98 21.11
C ASP A 206 -27.82 3.27 22.11
N PRO A 207 -28.12 3.73 23.35
CA PRO A 207 -27.11 4.05 24.36
C PRO A 207 -26.22 2.86 24.75
N GLY A 208 -26.72 1.62 24.60
CA GLY A 208 -25.97 0.40 24.91
C GLY A 208 -24.98 -0.02 23.81
N THR A 209 -25.00 0.63 22.65
CA THR A 209 -24.24 0.22 21.47
C THR A 209 -22.92 1.01 21.34
N ARG A 210 -21.85 0.28 21.02
CA ARG A 210 -20.53 0.79 20.64
C ARG A 210 -20.27 0.43 19.17
N VAL A 211 -19.64 1.32 18.42
CA VAL A 211 -19.40 1.16 16.98
C VAL A 211 -17.91 1.23 16.69
N VAL A 212 -17.37 0.19 16.05
CA VAL A 212 -16.00 0.17 15.54
C VAL A 212 -16.04 0.22 14.01
N LEU A 213 -15.55 1.32 13.44
CA LEU A 213 -15.35 1.46 12.01
C LEU A 213 -14.13 0.64 11.60
N SER A 214 -14.29 -0.40 10.78
CA SER A 214 -13.18 -1.23 10.32
C SER A 214 -12.93 -1.08 8.81
N GLY A 215 -11.68 -0.80 8.44
CA GLY A 215 -11.30 -0.51 7.06
C GLY A 215 -10.04 -1.26 6.63
N TYR A 216 -10.16 -2.00 5.52
CA TYR A 216 -9.07 -2.79 4.95
C TYR A 216 -8.45 -2.10 3.73
N ASN A 217 -7.12 -2.10 3.63
CA ASN A 217 -6.38 -1.52 2.50
C ASN A 217 -6.85 -0.07 2.21
N LEU A 218 -7.45 0.22 1.05
CA LEU A 218 -7.98 1.55 0.71
C LEU A 218 -9.26 1.91 1.50
N GLY A 219 -10.02 0.91 1.94
CA GLY A 219 -11.16 1.10 2.83
C GLY A 219 -10.78 1.75 4.16
N SER A 220 -9.52 1.59 4.60
CA SER A 220 -9.01 2.28 5.80
C SER A 220 -9.12 3.81 5.70
N LEU A 221 -8.93 4.37 4.51
CA LEU A 221 -9.05 5.81 4.29
C LEU A 221 -10.48 6.29 4.43
N LEU A 222 -11.44 5.52 3.89
CA LEU A 222 -12.87 5.82 4.02
C LEU A 222 -13.30 5.80 5.49
N THR A 223 -12.86 4.80 6.25
CA THR A 223 -13.19 4.69 7.67
C THR A 223 -12.53 5.77 8.51
N VAL A 224 -11.30 6.18 8.19
CA VAL A 224 -10.64 7.32 8.86
C VAL A 224 -11.41 8.61 8.60
N LEU A 225 -11.77 8.89 7.35
CA LEU A 225 -12.53 10.09 6.98
C LEU A 225 -13.95 10.08 7.58
N ALA A 226 -14.61 8.92 7.61
CA ALA A 226 -15.90 8.75 8.26
C ALA A 226 -15.80 8.95 9.77
N ALA A 227 -14.77 8.39 10.42
CA ALA A 227 -14.53 8.59 11.84
C ALA A 227 -14.30 10.07 12.16
N ALA A 228 -13.45 10.76 11.39
CA ALA A 228 -13.22 12.20 11.55
C ALA A 228 -14.51 13.02 11.44
N ARG A 229 -15.35 12.70 10.45
CA ARG A 229 -16.66 13.35 10.26
C ARG A 229 -17.61 13.07 11.43
N VAL A 230 -17.73 11.81 11.84
CA VAL A 230 -18.61 11.39 12.95
C VAL A 230 -18.21 12.09 14.24
N ILE A 231 -16.92 12.05 14.58
CA ILE A 231 -16.40 12.63 15.82
C ILE A 231 -16.61 14.15 15.87
N ALA A 232 -16.46 14.85 14.74
CA ALA A 232 -16.73 16.27 14.65
C ALA A 232 -18.21 16.62 14.91
N ASP A 233 -19.14 15.73 14.53
CA ASP A 233 -20.57 15.94 14.67
C ASP A 233 -21.13 15.45 16.03
N LEU A 234 -20.43 14.54 16.73
CA LEU A 234 -20.91 13.91 17.96
C LEU A 234 -20.60 14.70 19.24
N PRO A 235 -21.51 14.68 20.24
CA PRO A 235 -21.22 15.16 21.59
C PRO A 235 -20.16 14.28 22.27
N PRO A 236 -19.42 14.80 23.29
CA PRO A 236 -18.33 14.07 23.94
C PRO A 236 -18.72 12.68 24.48
N GLU A 237 -19.92 12.53 25.03
CA GLU A 237 -20.48 11.28 25.56
C GLU A 237 -20.68 10.18 24.52
N ASP A 238 -20.81 10.53 23.24
CA ASP A 238 -20.96 9.54 22.17
C ASP A 238 -19.60 9.15 21.56
N ARG A 239 -18.59 10.02 21.68
CA ARG A 239 -17.23 9.76 21.16
C ARG A 239 -16.54 8.59 21.87
N GLU A 240 -16.87 8.34 23.14
CA GLU A 240 -16.31 7.20 23.89
C GLU A 240 -16.79 5.84 23.37
N ARG A 241 -17.88 5.83 22.60
CA ARG A 241 -18.51 4.64 22.02
C ARG A 241 -18.09 4.38 20.58
N VAL A 242 -17.23 5.23 20.02
CA VAL A 242 -16.69 5.11 18.67
C VAL A 242 -15.23 4.67 18.71
N GLY A 243 -14.91 3.68 17.89
CA GLY A 243 -13.57 3.17 17.66
C GLY A 243 -13.23 3.05 16.18
N LEU A 244 -11.95 2.93 15.88
CA LEU A 244 -11.45 2.81 14.51
C LEU A 244 -10.44 1.66 14.42
N LEU A 245 -10.65 0.76 13.47
CA LEU A 245 -9.74 -0.33 13.14
C LEU A 245 -9.31 -0.21 11.68
N THR A 246 -8.01 -0.11 11.44
CA THR A 246 -7.45 -0.11 10.08
C THR A 246 -6.53 -1.30 9.89
N ALA A 247 -6.51 -1.90 8.70
CA ALA A 247 -5.64 -3.06 8.45
C ALA A 247 -5.01 -2.98 7.05
N GLY A 248 -3.70 -3.24 6.99
CA GLY A 248 -2.94 -3.13 5.73
C GLY A 248 -3.02 -1.74 5.10
N SER A 249 -3.10 -0.68 5.92
CA SER A 249 -3.39 0.67 5.44
C SER A 249 -2.16 1.34 4.81
N PRO A 250 -2.28 1.95 3.61
CA PRO A 250 -1.23 2.79 3.03
C PRO A 250 -1.25 4.24 3.54
N LEU A 251 -2.02 4.54 4.60
CA LEU A 251 -2.30 5.91 5.06
C LEU A 251 -1.01 6.72 5.32
N GLN A 252 -0.16 6.25 6.23
CA GLN A 252 0.99 7.03 6.70
C GLN A 252 2.10 7.12 5.66
N TRP A 253 2.53 5.99 5.12
CA TRP A 253 3.72 5.97 4.25
C TRP A 253 3.41 6.40 2.82
N GLY A 254 2.17 6.25 2.35
CA GLY A 254 1.75 6.55 0.98
C GLY A 254 0.90 7.82 0.90
N TYR A 255 -0.30 7.78 1.46
CA TYR A 255 -1.33 8.78 1.22
C TYR A 255 -1.07 10.13 1.89
N GLN A 256 -0.60 10.15 3.15
CA GLN A 256 -0.23 11.40 3.82
C GLN A 256 0.91 12.13 3.11
N ARG A 257 1.82 11.39 2.46
CA ARG A 257 2.96 11.96 1.73
C ARG A 257 2.56 12.50 0.35
N ALA A 258 1.65 11.79 -0.33
CA ALA A 258 1.15 12.21 -1.64
C ALA A 258 0.12 13.35 -1.53
N PHE A 259 -0.69 13.36 -0.46
CA PHE A 259 -1.82 14.29 -0.28
C PHE A 259 -1.84 14.90 1.12
N PRO A 260 -0.77 15.61 1.54
CA PRO A 260 -0.64 16.13 2.90
C PRO A 260 -1.74 17.16 3.26
N ALA A 261 -2.30 17.86 2.27
CA ALA A 261 -3.40 18.80 2.49
C ALA A 261 -4.74 18.11 2.82
N MET A 262 -4.96 16.89 2.34
CA MET A 262 -6.18 16.12 2.61
C MET A 262 -6.08 15.30 3.90
N LEU A 263 -4.87 14.91 4.29
CA LEU A 263 -4.61 14.10 5.48
C LEU A 263 -3.53 14.74 6.35
N PRO A 264 -3.75 15.96 6.89
CA PRO A 264 -2.75 16.65 7.69
C PRO A 264 -2.46 15.87 8.98
N GLN A 265 -1.17 15.74 9.32
CA GLN A 265 -0.74 15.00 10.50
C GLN A 265 -1.37 15.54 11.79
N ALA A 266 -1.53 16.86 11.92
CA ALA A 266 -2.17 17.47 13.09
C ALA A 266 -3.64 17.06 13.24
N GLN A 267 -4.39 16.92 12.14
CA GLN A 267 -5.78 16.47 12.18
C GLN A 267 -5.90 14.99 12.51
N LEU A 268 -4.98 14.16 12.03
CA LEU A 268 -4.95 12.74 12.39
C LEU A 268 -4.53 12.52 13.86
N ALA A 269 -3.61 13.34 14.37
CA ALA A 269 -3.26 13.35 15.79
C ALA A 269 -4.46 13.78 16.65
N GLY A 270 -5.18 14.83 16.24
CA GLY A 270 -6.42 15.26 16.89
C GLY A 270 -7.50 14.19 16.86
N LEU A 271 -7.67 13.48 15.73
CA LEU A 271 -8.59 12.35 15.67
C LEU A 271 -8.19 11.21 16.62
N TYR A 272 -6.89 10.93 16.74
CA TYR A 272 -6.39 9.92 17.68
C TYR A 272 -6.66 10.31 19.15
N GLU A 273 -6.54 11.60 19.47
CA GLU A 273 -6.88 12.19 20.76
C GLU A 273 -8.38 12.19 21.04
N ASP A 274 -9.22 12.60 20.09
CA ASP A 274 -10.68 12.59 20.22
C ASP A 274 -11.23 11.17 20.39
N LEU A 275 -10.55 10.18 19.81
CA LEU A 275 -10.82 8.76 20.02
C LEU A 275 -10.15 8.21 21.28
N ASP A 276 -9.41 9.02 22.05
CA ASP A 276 -8.71 8.61 23.27
C ASP A 276 -7.93 7.29 23.06
N GLY A 277 -7.17 7.26 21.96
CA GLY A 277 -6.36 6.11 21.56
C GLY A 277 -7.13 4.88 21.05
N ARG A 278 -8.46 4.94 20.87
CA ARG A 278 -9.30 3.87 20.29
C ARG A 278 -9.15 3.67 18.77
N TRP A 279 -8.09 4.20 18.18
CA TRP A 279 -7.69 3.89 16.82
C TRP A 279 -6.61 2.81 16.83
N ARG A 280 -6.97 1.61 16.36
CA ARG A 280 -6.09 0.46 16.20
C ARG A 280 -5.75 0.22 14.73
N ALA A 281 -4.51 -0.16 14.45
CA ALA A 281 -4.03 -0.40 13.09
C ALA A 281 -3.21 -1.68 13.01
N LEU A 282 -3.74 -2.70 12.32
CA LEU A 282 -3.02 -3.94 12.07
C LEU A 282 -2.06 -3.78 10.89
N CYS A 283 -0.79 -4.10 11.12
CA CYS A 283 0.26 -3.94 10.13
C CYS A 283 1.24 -5.12 10.15
N ARG A 284 1.81 -5.43 8.98
CA ARG A 284 2.86 -6.45 8.82
C ARG A 284 4.04 -5.83 8.09
N GLY A 285 5.26 -6.15 8.50
CA GLY A 285 6.43 -5.60 7.81
C GLY A 285 6.67 -6.19 6.42
N THR A 286 6.17 -7.40 6.17
CA THR A 286 6.12 -8.12 4.89
C THR A 286 5.09 -7.55 3.90
N ASP A 287 4.18 -6.69 4.36
CA ASP A 287 3.17 -6.04 3.53
C ASP A 287 3.75 -4.81 2.81
N VAL A 288 3.88 -4.87 1.49
CA VAL A 288 4.40 -3.74 0.69
C VAL A 288 3.43 -2.56 0.59
N PHE A 289 2.13 -2.79 0.74
CA PHE A 289 1.10 -1.76 0.61
C PHE A 289 0.73 -1.15 1.96
N GLY A 290 0.68 -1.97 3.01
CA GLY A 290 0.41 -1.54 4.38
C GLY A 290 1.65 -1.04 5.12
N GLY A 291 1.42 -0.47 6.30
CA GLY A 291 2.45 -0.09 7.25
C GLY A 291 1.86 0.42 8.55
N GLY A 292 2.71 0.89 9.46
CA GLY A 292 2.26 1.63 10.64
C GLY A 292 1.46 2.86 10.22
N VAL A 293 0.37 3.14 10.93
CA VAL A 293 -0.58 4.22 10.62
C VAL A 293 -0.43 5.35 11.63
N THR A 294 -0.33 4.98 12.90
CA THR A 294 -0.22 5.89 14.04
C THR A 294 1.22 6.06 14.50
N THR A 295 2.16 5.24 14.01
CA THR A 295 3.57 5.26 14.41
C THR A 295 4.54 5.19 13.23
N TRP A 296 5.76 5.70 13.42
CA TRP A 296 6.82 5.75 12.42
C TRP A 296 8.22 5.74 13.05
N ARG A 297 9.27 5.69 12.21
CA ARG A 297 10.69 5.69 12.61
C ARG A 297 11.05 4.58 13.60
N HIS A 298 10.50 3.40 13.37
CA HIS A 298 10.70 2.20 14.17
C HIS A 298 12.17 1.80 14.28
N ARG A 299 12.63 1.52 15.50
CA ARG A 299 13.97 1.00 15.80
C ARG A 299 13.87 0.03 16.98
N VAL A 300 14.67 -1.01 16.98
CA VAL A 300 14.81 -1.88 18.16
C VAL A 300 15.99 -1.40 18.98
N VAL A 301 15.78 -1.25 20.30
CA VAL A 301 16.83 -0.91 21.26
C VAL A 301 16.58 -1.71 22.53
N SER A 302 17.59 -2.47 22.96
CA SER A 302 17.53 -3.28 24.20
C SER A 302 16.30 -4.18 24.29
N GLY A 303 15.95 -4.87 23.19
CA GLY A 303 14.81 -5.79 23.14
C GLY A 303 13.44 -5.12 23.04
N LYS A 304 13.37 -3.79 22.88
CA LYS A 304 12.10 -3.05 22.75
C LYS A 304 11.99 -2.41 21.38
N LEU A 305 10.80 -2.46 20.80
CA LEU A 305 10.46 -1.68 19.61
C LEU A 305 10.14 -0.25 20.02
N LEU A 306 10.96 0.69 19.61
CA LEU A 306 10.77 2.13 19.81
C LEU A 306 10.28 2.79 18.51
N GLY A 307 9.48 3.84 18.62
CA GLY A 307 9.09 4.68 17.48
C GLY A 307 8.49 5.99 17.94
N ASP A 308 8.22 6.88 16.99
CA ASP A 308 7.43 8.09 17.22
C ASP A 308 5.97 7.79 16.83
N GLY A 309 4.98 8.35 17.51
CA GLY A 309 3.58 8.18 17.12
C GLY A 309 2.62 9.17 17.76
N TYR A 310 1.35 9.05 17.43
CA TYR A 310 0.28 9.85 18.04
C TYR A 310 0.10 9.49 19.51
N LEU A 311 -0.16 10.50 20.35
CA LEU A 311 -0.40 10.34 21.78
C LEU A 311 -1.89 10.51 22.08
N PRO A 312 -2.47 9.74 23.03
CA PRO A 312 -3.88 9.91 23.42
C PRO A 312 -4.20 11.30 23.97
N GLY A 313 -3.23 11.97 24.60
CA GLY A 313 -3.35 13.35 25.09
C GLY A 313 -3.01 14.42 24.06
N GLY A 314 -3.03 14.07 22.76
CA GLY A 314 -2.74 15.00 21.68
C GLY A 314 -1.29 15.05 21.23
N GLY A 315 -1.09 15.46 19.98
CA GLY A 315 0.24 15.62 19.38
C GLY A 315 0.96 14.30 19.08
N THR A 316 2.30 14.35 19.11
CA THR A 316 3.16 13.21 18.76
C THR A 316 4.33 13.09 19.71
N GLY A 317 4.75 11.87 20.02
CA GLY A 317 5.89 11.62 20.89
C GLY A 317 6.47 10.21 20.78
N PRO A 318 7.52 9.91 21.57
CA PRO A 318 8.15 8.60 21.59
C PRO A 318 7.26 7.56 22.27
N LEU A 319 7.26 6.35 21.71
CA LEU A 319 6.52 5.18 22.18
C LEU A 319 7.46 3.98 22.23
N ALA A 320 7.11 2.99 23.07
CA ALA A 320 7.82 1.73 23.19
C ALA A 320 6.83 0.56 23.23
N ALA A 321 7.22 -0.58 22.65
CA ALA A 321 6.48 -1.82 22.67
C ALA A 321 7.40 -2.99 23.00
N GLU A 322 6.85 -3.95 23.73
CA GLU A 322 7.42 -5.29 23.97
C GLU A 322 6.50 -6.32 23.31
N PRO A 323 7.03 -7.47 22.87
CA PRO A 323 6.20 -8.53 22.29
C PRO A 323 5.28 -9.12 23.35
N ASP A 324 4.05 -9.40 22.98
CA ASP A 324 3.15 -10.20 23.80
C ASP A 324 3.34 -11.71 23.59
N GLU A 325 2.49 -12.51 24.23
CA GLU A 325 2.50 -13.98 24.15
C GLU A 325 2.34 -14.52 22.71
N GLN A 326 1.72 -13.73 21.82
CA GLN A 326 1.50 -14.04 20.41
C GLN A 326 2.58 -13.45 19.50
N GLY A 327 3.54 -12.71 20.04
CA GLY A 327 4.60 -12.03 19.29
C GLY A 327 4.14 -10.75 18.59
N VAL A 328 2.96 -10.24 18.91
CA VAL A 328 2.48 -8.96 18.39
C VAL A 328 3.15 -7.83 19.16
N LEU A 329 3.65 -6.83 18.42
CA LEU A 329 4.23 -5.62 19.01
C LEU A 329 3.20 -4.49 18.89
N VAL A 330 2.57 -4.12 20.01
CA VAL A 330 1.60 -3.02 20.05
C VAL A 330 2.30 -1.72 20.42
N LEU A 331 2.51 -0.84 19.43
CA LEU A 331 3.14 0.46 19.59
C LEU A 331 2.11 1.57 19.37
N GLY A 332 1.66 2.22 20.43
CA GLY A 332 0.58 3.21 20.35
C GLY A 332 -0.72 2.59 19.84
N GLY A 333 -1.19 3.02 18.66
CA GLY A 333 -2.33 2.43 17.96
C GLY A 333 -1.96 1.29 17.00
N ASP A 334 -0.68 1.09 16.67
CA ASP A 334 -0.26 0.12 15.66
C ASP A 334 0.06 -1.25 16.28
N HIS A 335 -0.57 -2.29 15.75
CA HIS A 335 -0.33 -3.69 16.09
C HIS A 335 0.50 -4.32 14.97
N TRP A 336 1.78 -4.53 15.24
CA TRP A 336 2.69 -5.19 14.30
C TRP A 336 2.60 -6.70 14.47
N LEU A 337 1.99 -7.34 13.48
CA LEU A 337 1.71 -8.77 13.49
C LEU A 337 2.94 -9.58 13.04
N PRO A 338 3.20 -10.75 13.64
CA PRO A 338 4.14 -11.71 13.09
C PRO A 338 3.66 -12.18 11.71
N ASP A 339 4.61 -12.39 10.80
CA ASP A 339 4.32 -12.98 9.48
C ASP A 339 5.49 -13.87 9.02
N PRO A 340 5.35 -15.21 9.02
CA PRO A 340 4.11 -15.99 9.18
C PRO A 340 3.45 -15.89 10.56
N LEU A 341 2.15 -16.21 10.62
CA LEU A 341 1.46 -16.42 11.90
C LEU A 341 2.15 -17.53 12.68
N ARG A 342 2.27 -17.35 14.00
CA ARG A 342 2.64 -18.45 14.90
C ARG A 342 1.69 -19.62 14.66
N GLY A 343 2.22 -20.85 14.72
CA GLY A 343 1.53 -22.08 14.31
C GLY A 343 0.12 -22.23 14.90
N PRO A 344 -0.72 -23.10 14.33
CA PRO A 344 -2.12 -23.20 14.72
C PRO A 344 -2.22 -23.52 16.22
N THR A 345 -2.76 -22.59 16.99
CA THR A 345 -2.97 -22.77 18.44
C THR A 345 -4.26 -23.54 18.76
N GLY A 346 -5.06 -23.85 17.73
CA GLY A 346 -6.40 -24.44 17.87
C GLY A 346 -7.46 -23.48 18.41
N ARG A 347 -7.08 -22.25 18.79
CA ARG A 347 -7.96 -21.26 19.44
C ARG A 347 -8.48 -20.17 18.50
N HIS A 348 -7.81 -19.97 17.37
CA HIS A 348 -8.07 -18.86 16.46
C HIS A 348 -7.94 -19.31 15.01
N ARG A 349 -8.47 -18.47 14.11
CA ARG A 349 -8.20 -18.57 12.68
C ARG A 349 -6.68 -18.58 12.45
N TRP A 350 -6.24 -19.36 11.47
CA TRP A 350 -4.82 -19.49 11.15
C TRP A 350 -4.64 -19.75 9.66
N ALA A 351 -3.59 -19.18 9.09
CA ALA A 351 -3.22 -19.38 7.70
C ALA A 351 -1.71 -19.66 7.61
N PRO A 352 -1.30 -20.66 6.80
CA PRO A 352 0.10 -21.04 6.67
C PRO A 352 0.90 -20.04 5.84
N GLY A 353 2.18 -19.88 6.20
CA GLY A 353 3.17 -19.15 5.41
C GLY A 353 3.08 -17.63 5.52
N VAL A 354 3.85 -16.94 4.69
CA VAL A 354 3.94 -15.47 4.70
C VAL A 354 2.73 -14.87 3.98
N LEU A 355 1.88 -14.18 4.72
CA LEU A 355 0.60 -13.62 4.25
C LEU A 355 0.73 -12.28 3.55
N ARG A 356 1.76 -11.48 3.86
CA ARG A 356 1.98 -10.16 3.24
C ARG A 356 0.74 -9.25 3.41
N HIS A 357 0.14 -8.82 2.30
CA HIS A 357 -1.03 -7.94 2.24
C HIS A 357 -2.37 -8.70 2.22
N THR A 358 -2.46 -9.92 2.74
CA THR A 358 -3.73 -10.67 2.80
C THR A 358 -4.04 -11.18 4.19
N ASP A 359 -5.31 -11.50 4.44
CA ASP A 359 -5.74 -12.28 5.60
C ASP A 359 -5.35 -11.70 6.96
N TYR A 360 -5.50 -10.38 7.13
CA TYR A 360 -5.42 -9.73 8.45
C TYR A 360 -6.54 -10.19 9.39
N VAL A 361 -7.71 -10.56 8.84
CA VAL A 361 -8.86 -11.09 9.61
C VAL A 361 -8.63 -12.52 10.10
N ALA A 362 -7.66 -13.23 9.51
CA ALA A 362 -7.29 -14.56 9.99
C ALA A 362 -6.44 -14.49 11.26
N ASP A 363 -5.87 -13.34 11.60
CA ASP A 363 -5.08 -13.16 12.81
C ASP A 363 -5.99 -12.99 14.02
N ALA A 364 -5.67 -13.69 15.12
CA ALA A 364 -6.36 -13.55 16.40
C ALA A 364 -6.38 -12.10 16.90
N GLU A 365 -5.35 -11.34 16.52
CA GLU A 365 -5.23 -9.95 16.91
C GLU A 365 -6.29 -9.05 16.28
N TRP A 366 -6.99 -9.50 15.23
CA TRP A 366 -8.15 -8.80 14.72
C TRP A 366 -9.21 -8.60 15.80
N ASP A 367 -9.58 -9.67 16.49
CA ASP A 367 -10.66 -9.65 17.48
C ASP A 367 -10.23 -8.84 18.73
N ASN A 368 -8.95 -8.94 19.12
CA ASN A 368 -8.36 -8.10 20.16
C ASN A 368 -8.38 -6.61 19.80
N ALA A 369 -7.99 -6.27 18.57
CA ALA A 369 -7.96 -4.89 18.12
C ALA A 369 -9.37 -4.29 18.00
N VAL A 370 -10.37 -5.08 17.60
CA VAL A 370 -11.78 -4.66 17.65
C VAL A 370 -12.21 -4.35 19.09
N ALA A 371 -11.95 -5.23 20.05
CA ALA A 371 -12.30 -5.00 21.45
C ALA A 371 -11.59 -3.78 22.05
N MET A 372 -10.30 -3.59 21.73
CA MET A 372 -9.53 -2.43 22.15
C MET A 372 -10.03 -1.13 21.51
N ALA A 373 -10.42 -1.16 20.23
CA ALA A 373 -11.04 -0.02 19.55
C ALA A 373 -12.44 0.28 20.12
N ALA A 374 -13.18 -0.74 20.55
CA ALA A 374 -14.46 -0.54 21.22
C ALA A 374 -14.31 0.02 22.65
N GLY A 375 -13.10 0.13 23.20
CA GLY A 375 -12.88 0.55 24.59
C GLY A 375 -13.17 -0.54 25.62
N LEU A 376 -13.25 -1.81 25.20
CA LEU A 376 -13.48 -2.96 26.08
C LEU A 376 -12.17 -3.57 26.62
N GLY A 377 -11.04 -2.94 26.31
CA GLY A 377 -9.70 -3.45 26.62
C GLY A 377 -9.32 -4.63 25.74
N ARG A 378 -8.19 -5.27 26.08
CA ARG A 378 -7.74 -6.49 25.41
C ARG A 378 -8.37 -7.70 26.09
N PRO A 379 -9.14 -8.55 25.38
CA PRO A 379 -9.66 -9.78 25.95
C PRO A 379 -8.50 -10.62 26.50
N ARG A 380 -8.54 -10.95 27.80
CA ARG A 380 -7.67 -12.03 28.30
C ARG A 380 -8.22 -13.35 27.77
N PRO A 381 -7.39 -14.30 27.34
CA PRO A 381 -7.87 -15.63 27.01
C PRO A 381 -8.51 -16.23 28.28
N SER A 382 -9.84 -16.22 28.34
CA SER A 382 -10.61 -16.69 29.50
C SER A 382 -10.63 -18.22 29.60
N ASN A 383 -10.19 -18.93 28.55
CA ASN A 383 -10.19 -20.38 28.52
C ASN A 383 -9.06 -20.92 27.62
N PRO A 384 -8.18 -21.82 28.11
CA PRO A 384 -7.19 -22.48 27.28
C PRO A 384 -7.77 -23.38 26.16
N TRP A 385 -9.10 -23.59 26.14
CA TRP A 385 -9.80 -24.47 25.20
C TRP A 385 -10.45 -23.78 23.98
N GLY A 386 -10.31 -22.47 23.78
CA GLY A 386 -10.87 -21.79 22.59
C GLY A 386 -12.41 -21.69 22.57
N GLU A 387 -13.00 -21.15 21.50
CA GLU A 387 -14.46 -21.03 21.32
C GLU A 387 -15.15 -22.41 21.13
N GLN A 388 -14.41 -23.40 20.64
CA GLN A 388 -14.85 -24.79 20.60
C GLN A 388 -14.22 -25.52 21.78
N GLY A 389 -15.01 -25.80 22.82
CA GLY A 389 -14.63 -26.81 23.81
C GLY A 389 -14.17 -28.08 23.07
N SER A 390 -13.12 -28.73 23.57
CA SER A 390 -12.62 -29.99 22.98
C SER A 390 -13.83 -30.89 22.72
N LEU A 391 -14.01 -31.30 21.47
CA LEU A 391 -15.05 -32.25 21.05
C LEU A 391 -14.93 -33.59 21.84
N PHE A 392 -13.77 -33.78 22.48
CA PHE A 392 -13.37 -34.92 23.28
C PHE A 392 -12.89 -34.50 24.69
N GLY A 393 -13.33 -33.35 25.22
CA GLY A 393 -12.91 -32.84 26.54
C GLY A 393 -13.20 -33.79 27.69
N ASP A 394 -14.13 -34.73 27.48
CA ASP A 394 -14.52 -35.77 28.44
C ASP A 394 -13.68 -37.06 28.34
N PHE A 395 -12.76 -37.17 27.37
CA PHE A 395 -11.87 -38.34 27.30
C PHE A 395 -10.77 -38.22 28.37
N PRO A 396 -10.61 -39.23 29.24
CA PRO A 396 -9.53 -39.22 30.22
C PRO A 396 -8.19 -39.14 29.48
N GLN A 397 -7.35 -38.19 29.89
CA GLN A 397 -5.98 -38.09 29.39
C GLN A 397 -5.28 -39.43 29.61
N MET A 398 -4.89 -40.10 28.53
CA MET A 398 -4.00 -41.26 28.64
C MET A 398 -2.66 -40.75 29.16
N ARG A 399 -2.28 -41.22 30.35
CA ARG A 399 -1.00 -40.91 31.01
C ARG A 399 0.18 -41.52 30.28
#